data_AF-A0A944TRB1-F1
#
_entry.id   AF-A0A944TRB1-F1
#
_cell.length_a   1.000
_cell.length_b   1.000
_cell.length_c   1.000
_cell.angle_alpha   90.00
_cell.angle_beta   90.00
_cell.angle_gamma   90.00
#
_symmetry.space_group_name_H-M   'P 1'
#
loop_
_entity.id
_entity.type
_entity.pdbx_description
1 polymer ?
#
loop_
_entity_poly.entity_id
_entity_poly.type
_entity_poly.pdbx_seq_one_letter_code
_entity_poly.pdbx_strand_id
1 'polypeptide(L)'
;MKTEITNKTVKEMSIIKKCHVCGTLSESAREPKKCKKCKKSFLPLNYFGKVHAKDSEAFNNLFSKSEELHDDDLIKGIHVLW
;
A
#
# COMPACT_ATOMS: atom_id res chain seq x y z
N MET A 1 -39.74 -11.55 6.69
CA MET A 1 -38.32 -11.90 6.97
C MET A 1 -37.63 -10.64 7.43
N LYS A 2 -37.07 -10.62 8.64
CA LYS A 2 -36.29 -9.48 9.13
C LYS A 2 -34.86 -9.65 8.62
N THR A 3 -34.42 -8.74 7.75
CA THR A 3 -33.08 -8.78 7.19
C THR A 3 -32.11 -8.24 8.24
N GLU A 4 -31.32 -9.12 8.84
CA GLU A 4 -30.29 -8.76 9.81
C GLU A 4 -29.09 -8.17 9.05
N ILE A 5 -28.86 -6.87 9.22
CA ILE A 5 -27.68 -6.18 8.69
C ILE A 5 -26.53 -6.51 9.63
N THR A 6 -25.73 -7.52 9.28
CA THR A 6 -24.45 -7.77 9.95
C THR A 6 -23.50 -6.62 9.62
N ASN A 7 -23.33 -5.68 10.55
CA ASN A 7 -22.24 -4.70 10.53
C ASN A 7 -20.91 -5.47 10.66
N LYS A 8 -20.31 -5.85 9.52
CA LYS A 8 -18.91 -6.29 9.49
C LYS A 8 -18.06 -5.10 9.94
N THR A 9 -17.32 -5.27 11.03
CA THR A 9 -16.25 -4.36 11.41
C THR A 9 -15.28 -4.29 10.24
N VAL A 10 -15.21 -3.13 9.58
CA VAL A 10 -14.24 -2.88 8.51
C VAL A 10 -12.87 -2.99 9.15
N LYS A 11 -12.17 -4.08 8.86
CA LYS A 11 -10.79 -4.26 9.33
C LYS A 11 -9.95 -3.22 8.61
N GLU A 12 -9.47 -2.22 9.34
CA GLU A 12 -8.61 -1.17 8.77
C GLU A 12 -7.36 -1.82 8.17
N MET A 13 -7.29 -1.85 6.82
CA MET A 13 -6.15 -2.40 6.09
C MET A 13 -5.02 -1.36 6.11
N SER A 14 -3.84 -1.74 6.58
CA SER A 14 -2.66 -0.87 6.60
C SER A 14 -1.51 -1.44 5.78
N ILE A 15 -0.80 -0.55 5.08
CA ILE A 15 0.40 -0.90 4.31
C ILE A 15 1.62 -0.59 5.18
N ILE A 16 2.46 -1.59 5.43
CA ILE A 16 3.70 -1.44 6.18
C ILE A 16 4.88 -1.66 5.23
N LYS A 17 5.72 -0.64 5.07
CA LYS A 17 6.90 -0.69 4.20
C LYS A 17 8.19 -0.45 4.99
N LYS A 18 9.17 -1.34 4.84
CA LYS A 18 10.51 -1.18 5.43
C LYS A 18 11.44 -0.50 4.44
N CYS A 19 12.26 0.43 4.93
CA CYS A 19 13.31 1.01 4.10
C CYS A 19 14.52 0.08 4.00
N HIS A 20 14.88 -0.37 2.79
CA HIS A 20 16.08 -1.16 2.54
C HIS A 20 17.40 -0.44 2.89
N VAL A 21 17.41 0.90 2.91
CA VAL A 21 18.63 1.68 3.22
C VAL A 21 18.83 1.85 4.72
N CYS A 22 17.79 2.27 5.45
CA CYS A 22 17.92 2.70 6.85
C CYS A 22 17.07 1.90 7.84
N GLY A 23 16.33 0.88 7.37
CA GLY A 23 15.52 -0.02 8.18
C GLY A 23 14.24 0.57 8.77
N THR A 24 13.98 1.87 8.57
CA THR A 24 12.78 2.53 9.13
C THR A 24 11.50 1.96 8.53
N LEU A 25 10.54 1.61 9.38
CA LEU A 25 9.20 1.17 9.01
C LEU A 25 8.28 2.37 8.77
N SER A 26 7.40 2.27 7.79
CA SER A 26 6.36 3.26 7.50
C SER A 26 5.04 2.57 7.35
N GLU A 27 4.11 2.89 8.25
CA GLU A 27 2.71 2.46 8.20
C GLU A 27 1.83 3.59 7.64
N SER A 28 0.91 3.24 6.74
CA SER A 28 -0.01 4.19 6.09
C SER A 28 -1.15 3.44 5.38
N ALA A 29 -2.32 4.08 5.25
CA ALA A 29 -3.44 3.59 4.42
C ALA A 29 -3.16 3.71 2.91
N ARG A 30 -2.18 4.53 2.52
CA ARG A 30 -1.66 4.62 1.14
C ARG A 30 -0.19 4.28 1.12
N GLU A 31 0.26 3.61 0.07
CA GLU A 31 1.66 3.25 -0.08
C GLU A 31 2.59 4.48 0.05
N PRO A 32 3.57 4.46 0.99
CA PRO A 32 4.51 5.56 1.14
C PRO A 32 5.43 5.66 -0.07
N LYS A 33 5.56 6.86 -0.64
CA LYS A 33 6.43 7.13 -1.80
C LYS A 33 7.92 7.25 -1.44
N LYS A 34 8.22 7.70 -0.22
CA LYS A 34 9.57 7.92 0.28
C LYS A 34 9.68 7.52 1.74
N CYS A 35 10.88 7.10 2.16
CA CYS A 35 11.16 6.85 3.57
C CYS A 35 11.04 8.15 4.39
N LYS A 36 10.30 8.11 5.50
CA LYS A 36 10.13 9.28 6.40
C LYS A 36 11.47 9.76 6.98
N LYS A 37 12.43 8.85 7.21
CA LYS A 37 13.76 9.10 7.77
C LYS A 37 14.80 9.52 6.72
N CYS A 38 15.24 8.60 5.85
CA CYS A 38 16.34 8.88 4.90
C CYS A 38 15.89 9.49 3.56
N LYS A 39 14.59 9.74 3.37
CA LYS A 39 13.98 10.30 2.14
C LYS A 39 14.20 9.49 0.86
N LYS A 40 14.82 8.31 0.92
CA LYS A 40 14.94 7.38 -0.21
C LYS A 40 13.57 7.06 -0.79
N SER A 41 13.45 7.15 -2.11
CA SER A 41 12.25 6.78 -2.85
C SER A 41 12.00 5.28 -2.81
N PHE A 42 10.74 4.91 -2.65
CA PHE A 42 10.25 3.55 -2.78
C PHE A 42 9.80 3.28 -4.22
N LEU A 43 9.85 2.02 -4.64
CA LEU A 43 9.20 1.56 -5.86
C LEU A 43 7.72 1.29 -5.55
N PRO A 44 6.77 1.79 -6.37
CA PRO A 44 5.35 1.49 -6.20
C PRO A 44 5.07 -0.01 -6.28
N LEU A 45 3.98 -0.46 -5.66
CA LEU A 45 3.52 -1.85 -5.74
C LEU A 45 3.22 -2.29 -7.17
N ASN A 46 2.52 -1.43 -7.91
CA ASN A 46 2.23 -1.67 -9.32
C ASN A 46 3.40 -1.27 -10.23
N TYR A 47 4.63 -1.54 -9.80
CA TYR A 47 5.84 -1.20 -10.54
C TYR A 47 5.83 -1.79 -11.95
N PHE A 48 5.29 -3.00 -12.16
CA PHE A 48 5.23 -3.60 -13.50
C PHE A 48 4.29 -2.84 -14.47
N GLY A 49 3.34 -2.05 -13.96
CA GLY A 49 2.59 -1.09 -14.77
C GLY A 49 3.45 0.06 -15.33
N LYS A 50 4.72 0.19 -14.87
CA LYS A 50 5.66 1.24 -15.29
C LYS A 50 5.85 1.39 -16.78
N VAL A 51 5.77 0.30 -17.54
CA VAL A 51 6.12 0.34 -18.97
C VAL A 51 5.24 1.31 -19.76
N HIS A 52 4.15 1.81 -19.18
CA HIS A 52 3.23 2.74 -19.83
C HIS A 52 3.04 4.10 -19.12
N ALA A 53 3.67 4.35 -17.96
CA ALA A 53 3.55 5.64 -17.28
C ALA A 53 4.46 6.70 -17.95
N LYS A 54 3.86 7.54 -18.81
CA LYS A 54 4.58 8.53 -19.64
C LYS A 54 4.85 9.87 -18.93
N ASP A 55 4.17 10.12 -17.80
CA ASP A 55 4.26 11.37 -17.06
C ASP A 55 4.27 11.16 -15.53
N SER A 56 4.49 12.25 -14.80
CA SER A 56 4.62 12.22 -13.33
C SER A 56 3.30 11.89 -12.62
N GLU A 57 2.15 12.19 -13.24
CA GLU A 57 0.83 11.91 -12.68
C GLU A 57 0.53 10.41 -12.78
N ALA A 58 0.74 9.82 -13.96
CA ALA A 58 0.66 8.39 -14.20
C ALA A 58 1.57 7.60 -13.24
N PHE A 59 2.79 8.09 -12.99
CA PHE A 59 3.68 7.47 -12.01
C PHE A 59 3.12 7.52 -10.58
N ASN A 60 2.50 8.63 -10.18
CA ASN A 60 1.90 8.78 -8.85
C ASN A 60 0.70 7.87 -8.62
N ASN A 61 0.02 7.45 -9.69
CA ASN A 61 -1.12 6.54 -9.65
C ASN A 61 -0.71 5.07 -9.53
N LEU A 62 0.60 4.75 -9.63
CA LEU A 62 1.12 3.40 -9.38
C LEU A 62 1.18 3.03 -7.89
N PHE A 63 1.01 4.01 -6.99
CA PHE A 63 1.04 3.82 -5.54
C PHE A 63 -0.36 3.54 -5.01
N SER A 64 -0.61 2.28 -4.65
CA SER A 64 -1.92 1.79 -4.25
C SER A 64 -2.36 2.28 -2.87
N LYS A 65 -3.68 2.36 -2.70
CA LYS A 65 -4.32 2.42 -1.38
C LYS A 65 -4.45 1.02 -0.80
N SER A 66 -4.57 0.92 0.51
CA SER A 66 -4.74 -0.36 1.20
C SER A 66 -6.01 -1.09 0.80
N GLU A 67 -7.08 -0.35 0.49
CA GLU A 67 -8.36 -0.87 -0.01
C GLU A 67 -8.26 -1.52 -1.41
N GLU A 68 -7.21 -1.21 -2.17
CA GLU A 68 -6.98 -1.74 -3.52
C GLU A 68 -6.17 -3.04 -3.49
N LEU A 69 -5.72 -3.48 -2.31
CA LEU A 69 -4.93 -4.70 -2.14
C LEU A 69 -5.85 -5.90 -1.91
N HIS A 70 -5.56 -7.01 -2.58
CA HIS A 70 -6.33 -8.24 -2.41
C HIS A 70 -5.98 -8.92 -1.08
N ASP A 71 -6.94 -9.57 -0.43
CA ASP A 71 -6.72 -10.23 0.86
C ASP A 71 -5.63 -11.31 0.80
N ASP A 72 -5.46 -11.94 -0.37
CA ASP A 72 -4.41 -12.94 -0.61
C ASP A 72 -2.99 -12.34 -0.55
N ASP A 73 -2.86 -11.04 -0.80
CA ASP A 73 -1.60 -10.31 -0.68
C ASP A 73 -1.34 -9.82 0.76
N LEU A 74 -2.26 -10.09 1.70
CA LEU A 74 -2.18 -9.58 3.07
C LEU A 74 -1.85 -10.69 4.07
N ILE A 75 -0.80 -10.46 4.86
CA ILE A 75 -0.52 -11.29 6.03
C ILE A 75 -1.27 -10.67 7.21
N LYS A 76 -2.38 -11.29 7.62
CA LYS A 76 -3.27 -10.80 8.69
C LYS A 76 -3.85 -9.39 8.43
N GLY A 77 -4.00 -8.96 7.19
CA GLY A 77 -4.46 -7.61 6.83
C GLY A 77 -3.32 -6.59 6.67
N ILE A 78 -2.07 -7.05 6.70
CA ILE A 78 -0.86 -6.24 6.52
C ILE A 78 -0.20 -6.67 5.21
N HIS A 79 0.02 -5.72 4.30
CA HIS A 79 0.87 -5.94 3.14
C HIS A 79 2.32 -5.59 3.49
N VAL A 80 3.22 -6.59 3.44
CA VAL A 80 4.64 -6.43 3.81
C VAL A 80 5.52 -6.45 2.56
N LEU A 81 6.12 -5.31 2.25
CA LEU A 81 7.17 -5.19 1.23
C LEU A 81 8.54 -5.04 1.89
N TRP A 82 9.50 -5.83 1.41
CA TRP A 82 10.91 -5.78 1.80
C TRP A 82 11.67 -4.65 1.10
#